data_AF-A0A6N8HH10-F1
#
_entry.id   AF-A0A6N8HH10-F1
#
_cell.length_a   1.000
_cell.length_b   1.000
_cell.length_c   1.000
_cell.angle_alpha   90.00
_cell.angle_beta   90.00
_cell.angle_gamma   90.00
#
_symmetry.space_group_name_H-M   'P 1'
#
loop_
_entity.id
_entity.type
_entity.pdbx_description
1 polymer ?
#
loop_
_entity_poly.entity_id
_entity_poly.type
_entity_poly.pdbx_seq_one_letter_code
_entity_poly.pdbx_strand_id
1 'polypeptide(L)'
;MTGSDLLSKIILSLNIYFDLNDDEVIDFINVDEDIEKAIDKLLNIDDLSDNFEIFLNSLKIINRENREDFLNTPYALSGDVNIIDFSQPNLIRKNRSFAYSDTNFGYFSSKVLFNVNSLIDLSSLENSFIWKQIEEFLVINYDNNQNNDLLLFDTIKATDKTKGLVNNKNMVDFQEEKHYPYIYLCYLNSSKSIILPQDLTYTPPSLSTFFNYVNNNNYEQFFDIYDVINELNQAPDILNRFLRLYHILEYLVYRVYLVNLVSRLNDNKFFVREFIISAEKMKKEEKISFLNNFVSIFSVDTTSINSELNAVINQQIIDFLKEKNIVKGLALINNNMKKIAELIYGLRCCIVHNKESEYHITVSNHDDYALIIPIIKTILRVFEDLIIKKMVNSQTEITYDRANVDLF
;
A
#
# COMPACT_ATOMS: atom_id res chain seq x y z
N MET A 1 36.76 -1.32 10.46
CA MET A 1 36.13 -2.63 10.74
C MET A 1 36.03 -3.45 9.46
N THR A 2 36.22 -4.77 9.48
CA THR A 2 35.87 -5.67 8.35
C THR A 2 34.45 -6.25 8.52
N GLY A 3 33.89 -6.91 7.50
CA GLY A 3 32.60 -7.60 7.63
C GLY A 3 32.62 -8.75 8.63
N SER A 4 33.74 -9.48 8.73
CA SER A 4 33.94 -10.52 9.75
C SER A 4 33.92 -9.93 11.18
N ASP A 5 34.61 -8.80 11.39
CA ASP A 5 34.60 -8.09 12.68
C ASP A 5 33.19 -7.63 13.03
N LEU A 6 32.43 -7.14 12.04
CA LEU A 6 31.06 -6.69 12.23
C LEU A 6 30.15 -7.84 12.67
N LEU A 7 30.15 -8.97 11.95
CA LEU A 7 29.32 -10.13 12.33
C LEU A 7 29.67 -10.65 13.72
N SER A 8 30.97 -10.71 14.04
CA SER A 8 31.46 -11.08 15.37
C SER A 8 30.88 -10.17 16.46
N LYS A 9 30.92 -8.85 16.26
CA LYS A 9 30.32 -7.88 17.20
C LYS A 9 28.81 -8.04 17.32
N ILE A 10 28.10 -8.26 16.21
CA ILE A 10 26.64 -8.48 16.23
C ILE A 10 26.29 -9.70 17.08
N ILE A 11 27.00 -10.82 16.88
CA ILE A 11 26.72 -12.08 17.60
C ILE A 11 27.05 -11.93 19.09
N LEU A 12 28.16 -11.27 19.44
CA LEU A 12 28.49 -10.96 20.83
C LEU A 12 27.44 -10.05 21.48
N SER A 13 26.98 -9.01 20.78
CA SER A 13 25.88 -8.16 21.26
C SER A 13 24.58 -8.93 21.44
N LEU A 14 24.27 -9.90 20.57
CA LEU A 14 23.09 -10.78 20.72
C LEU A 14 23.24 -11.74 21.91
N ASN A 15 24.43 -12.31 22.13
CA ASN A 15 24.73 -13.16 23.30
C ASN A 15 24.45 -12.41 24.62
N ILE A 16 24.80 -11.12 24.66
CA ILE A 16 24.49 -10.23 25.79
C ILE A 16 23.01 -9.87 25.83
N TYR A 17 22.40 -9.53 24.68
CA TYR A 17 20.98 -9.13 24.59
C TYR A 17 20.02 -10.21 25.06
N PHE A 18 20.34 -11.48 24.78
CA PHE A 18 19.57 -12.64 25.26
C PHE A 18 19.95 -13.08 26.67
N ASP A 19 20.84 -12.35 27.36
CA ASP A 19 21.32 -12.63 28.72
C ASP A 19 21.90 -14.05 28.89
N LEU A 20 22.50 -14.57 27.82
CA LEU A 20 23.12 -15.90 27.85
C LEU A 20 24.49 -15.86 28.53
N ASN A 21 25.29 -14.84 28.20
CA ASN A 21 26.70 -14.72 28.59
C ASN A 21 27.48 -16.04 28.38
N ASP A 22 27.19 -16.74 27.28
CA ASP A 22 27.73 -18.07 27.02
C ASP A 22 29.19 -17.98 26.56
N ASP A 23 30.10 -18.53 27.37
CA ASP A 23 31.53 -18.61 27.07
C ASP A 23 31.80 -19.42 25.79
N GLU A 24 30.95 -20.40 25.44
CA GLU A 24 31.11 -21.15 24.19
C GLU A 24 30.89 -20.27 22.96
N VAL A 25 29.91 -19.36 23.00
CA VAL A 25 29.67 -18.39 21.91
C VAL A 25 30.87 -17.46 21.75
N ILE A 26 31.44 -17.03 22.87
CA ILE A 26 32.64 -16.17 22.90
C ILE A 26 33.85 -16.92 22.33
N ASP A 27 34.04 -18.18 22.71
CA ASP A 27 35.13 -19.03 22.23
C ASP A 27 35.00 -19.32 20.73
N PHE A 28 33.79 -19.61 20.24
CA PHE A 28 33.58 -19.81 18.80
C PHE A 28 33.99 -18.59 17.98
N ILE A 29 33.76 -17.38 18.49
CA ILE A 29 34.10 -16.14 17.78
C ILE A 29 35.59 -15.80 17.93
N ASN A 30 36.11 -15.81 19.16
CA ASN A 30 37.44 -15.26 19.46
C ASN A 30 38.58 -16.27 19.32
N VAL A 31 38.28 -17.58 19.44
CA VAL A 31 39.28 -18.66 19.43
C VAL A 31 39.17 -19.48 18.16
N ASP A 32 37.96 -19.94 17.83
CA ASP A 32 37.75 -20.84 16.70
C ASP A 32 37.51 -20.11 15.36
N GLU A 33 37.22 -18.80 15.41
CA GLU A 33 36.82 -17.97 14.26
C GLU A 33 35.64 -18.59 13.46
N ASP A 34 34.74 -19.28 14.17
CA ASP A 34 33.60 -20.04 13.63
C ASP A 34 32.26 -19.35 13.92
N ILE A 35 32.02 -18.28 13.16
CA ILE A 35 30.78 -17.48 13.20
C ILE A 35 29.54 -18.36 13.01
N GLU A 36 29.60 -19.39 12.17
CA GLU A 36 28.44 -20.23 11.85
C GLU A 36 27.99 -21.07 13.06
N LYS A 37 28.94 -21.67 13.80
CA LYS A 37 28.62 -22.38 15.04
C LYS A 37 28.10 -21.44 16.13
N ALA A 38 28.64 -20.24 16.22
CA ALA A 38 28.14 -19.23 17.16
C ALA A 38 26.68 -18.87 16.88
N ILE A 39 26.31 -18.70 15.60
CA ILE A 39 24.90 -18.48 15.19
C ILE A 39 24.05 -19.71 15.51
N ASP A 40 24.52 -20.93 15.23
CA ASP A 40 23.78 -22.15 15.53
C ASP A 40 23.49 -22.31 17.02
N LYS A 41 24.41 -21.87 17.88
CA LYS A 41 24.17 -21.84 19.33
C LYS A 41 23.06 -20.87 19.70
N LEU A 42 23.05 -19.66 19.13
CA LEU A 42 21.97 -18.67 19.35
C LEU A 42 20.61 -19.13 18.79
N LEU A 43 20.59 -19.89 17.69
CA LEU A 43 19.36 -20.46 17.14
C LEU A 43 18.72 -21.51 18.05
N ASN A 44 19.47 -22.09 19.00
CA ASN A 44 18.98 -23.09 19.94
C ASN A 44 18.48 -22.49 21.28
N ILE A 45 18.36 -21.17 21.37
CA ILE A 45 17.78 -20.51 22.56
C ILE A 45 16.30 -20.87 22.69
N ASP A 46 15.90 -21.29 23.89
CA ASP A 46 14.49 -21.51 24.21
C ASP A 46 13.70 -20.19 24.10
N ASP A 47 12.51 -20.22 23.48
CA ASP A 47 11.63 -19.06 23.24
C ASP A 47 12.21 -17.95 22.34
N LEU A 48 13.13 -18.29 21.42
CA LEU A 48 13.55 -17.38 20.36
C LEU A 48 12.35 -16.96 19.49
N SER A 49 12.17 -15.66 19.24
CA SER A 49 11.06 -15.20 18.39
C SER A 49 11.31 -15.52 16.92
N ASP A 50 10.24 -15.77 16.16
CA ASP A 50 10.29 -16.03 14.71
C ASP A 50 11.14 -14.99 13.95
N ASN A 51 11.04 -13.71 14.35
CA ASN A 51 11.82 -12.63 13.72
C ASN A 51 13.32 -12.77 13.97
N PHE A 52 13.74 -13.22 15.16
CA PHE A 52 15.16 -13.45 15.43
C PHE A 52 15.66 -14.73 14.77
N GLU A 53 14.83 -15.77 14.66
CA GLU A 53 15.18 -16.95 13.88
C GLU A 53 15.46 -16.56 12.41
N ILE A 54 14.59 -15.74 11.80
CA ILE A 54 14.80 -15.22 10.44
C ILE A 54 16.07 -14.36 10.37
N PHE A 55 16.30 -13.49 11.36
CA PHE A 55 17.48 -12.62 11.40
C PHE A 55 18.78 -13.43 11.47
N LEU A 56 18.88 -14.39 12.40
CA LEU A 56 20.05 -15.25 12.57
C LEU A 56 20.30 -16.13 11.35
N ASN A 57 19.24 -16.71 10.76
CA ASN A 57 19.36 -17.46 9.50
C ASN A 57 19.83 -16.57 8.34
N SER A 58 19.39 -15.31 8.29
CA SER A 58 19.89 -14.35 7.28
C SER A 58 21.39 -14.11 7.46
N LEU A 59 21.86 -13.88 8.70
CA LEU A 59 23.29 -13.70 8.99
C LEU A 59 24.11 -14.94 8.62
N LYS A 60 23.59 -16.13 8.89
CA LYS A 60 24.23 -17.41 8.53
C LYS A 60 24.46 -17.52 7.02
N ILE A 61 23.43 -17.20 6.23
CA ILE A 61 23.52 -17.21 4.76
C ILE A 61 24.50 -16.14 4.28
N ILE A 62 24.44 -14.92 4.83
CA ILE A 62 25.35 -13.83 4.47
C ILE A 62 26.81 -14.21 4.74
N ASN A 63 27.10 -14.80 5.90
CA ASN A 63 28.43 -15.30 6.25
C ASN A 63 28.92 -16.35 5.24
N ARG A 64 28.07 -17.34 4.91
CA ARG A 64 28.43 -18.44 4.00
C ARG A 64 28.64 -17.99 2.56
N GLU A 65 27.78 -17.10 2.07
CA GLU A 65 27.84 -16.66 0.68
C GLU A 65 28.92 -15.61 0.43
N ASN A 66 29.35 -14.86 1.47
CA ASN A 66 30.36 -13.80 1.40
C ASN A 66 30.23 -12.92 0.14
N ARG A 67 29.00 -12.46 -0.14
CA ARG A 67 28.72 -11.67 -1.34
C ARG A 67 29.56 -10.40 -1.34
N GLU A 68 30.03 -10.01 -2.52
CA GLU A 68 30.86 -8.81 -2.73
C GLU A 68 32.15 -8.76 -1.91
N ASP A 69 32.64 -9.91 -1.43
CA ASP A 69 33.77 -10.00 -0.49
C ASP A 69 33.54 -9.17 0.78
N PHE A 70 32.27 -9.11 1.22
CA PHE A 70 31.81 -8.39 2.41
C PHE A 70 32.66 -8.68 3.65
N LEU A 71 32.99 -9.94 3.91
CA LEU A 71 33.73 -10.35 5.10
C LEU A 71 35.11 -9.70 5.18
N ASN A 72 35.77 -9.49 4.02
CA ASN A 72 37.14 -8.97 3.95
C ASN A 72 37.19 -7.49 3.59
N THR A 73 36.09 -6.90 3.12
CA THR A 73 36.05 -5.50 2.71
C THR A 73 36.09 -4.58 3.93
N PRO A 74 37.12 -3.72 4.09
CA PRO A 74 37.18 -2.79 5.20
C PRO A 74 36.16 -1.66 5.01
N TYR A 75 35.39 -1.38 6.05
CA TYR A 75 34.55 -0.20 6.14
C TYR A 75 35.42 1.03 6.43
N ALA A 76 35.30 2.04 5.56
CA ALA A 76 35.91 3.36 5.73
C ALA A 76 34.81 4.41 5.96
N LEU A 77 33.93 4.15 6.92
CA LEU A 77 32.81 5.01 7.24
C LEU A 77 33.17 5.94 8.39
N SER A 78 32.72 7.18 8.31
CA SER A 78 32.78 8.18 9.38
C SER A 78 31.41 8.79 9.55
N GLY A 79 31.08 9.21 10.77
CA GLY A 79 29.79 9.81 11.07
C GLY A 79 29.32 9.45 12.47
N ASP A 80 28.05 9.72 12.72
CA ASP A 80 27.32 9.28 13.91
C ASP A 80 26.05 8.56 13.50
N VAL A 81 25.54 7.65 14.34
CA VAL A 81 24.20 7.12 14.14
C VAL A 81 23.18 7.88 14.96
N ASN A 82 21.97 8.00 14.41
CA ASN A 82 20.85 8.67 15.05
C ASN A 82 19.59 7.83 14.87
N ILE A 83 18.66 7.99 15.80
CA ILE A 83 17.37 7.30 15.78
C ILE A 83 16.28 8.37 15.71
N ILE A 84 15.33 8.15 14.81
CA ILE A 84 14.10 8.92 14.71
C ILE A 84 12.99 8.11 15.38
N ASP A 85 12.31 8.73 16.35
CA ASP A 85 11.18 8.12 17.04
C ASP A 85 9.86 8.68 16.51
N PHE A 86 9.21 7.94 15.63
CA PHE A 86 7.92 8.34 15.05
C PHE A 86 6.73 8.13 16.00
N SER A 87 6.95 7.69 17.24
CA SER A 87 5.93 7.77 18.29
C SER A 87 5.76 9.19 18.83
N GLN A 88 6.73 10.08 18.58
CA GLN A 88 6.70 11.46 19.05
C GLN A 88 5.57 12.28 18.40
N PRO A 89 4.89 13.20 19.12
CA PRO A 89 3.72 13.92 18.61
C PRO A 89 3.98 14.74 17.33
N ASN A 90 5.19 15.28 17.17
CA ASN A 90 5.64 16.05 16.01
C ASN A 90 5.92 15.19 14.77
N LEU A 91 6.14 13.88 14.94
CA LEU A 91 6.53 12.95 13.88
C LEU A 91 5.53 11.80 13.67
N ILE A 92 4.51 11.71 14.52
CA ILE A 92 3.47 10.69 14.44
C ILE A 92 2.88 10.65 13.02
N ARG A 93 2.70 9.42 12.50
CA ARG A 93 2.21 9.15 11.13
C ARG A 93 3.09 9.67 9.99
N LYS A 94 4.31 10.16 10.26
CA LYS A 94 5.25 10.58 9.21
C LYS A 94 6.20 9.48 8.78
N ASN A 95 6.29 8.35 9.48
CA ASN A 95 7.16 7.23 9.10
C ASN A 95 6.73 6.62 7.76
N ARG A 96 7.62 6.62 6.76
CA ARG A 96 7.40 6.05 5.43
C ARG A 96 8.29 4.81 5.25
N SER A 97 7.77 3.81 4.54
CA SER A 97 8.51 2.56 4.28
C SER A 97 9.51 2.76 3.15
N PHE A 98 10.71 3.23 3.48
CA PHE A 98 11.83 3.35 2.53
C PHE A 98 13.19 3.20 3.20
N ALA A 99 14.19 2.94 2.36
CA ALA A 99 15.61 3.03 2.70
C ALA A 99 16.30 3.92 1.67
N TYR A 100 17.33 4.66 2.11
CA TYR A 100 18.04 5.64 1.30
C TYR A 100 19.50 5.73 1.73
N SER A 101 20.38 6.08 0.80
CA SER A 101 21.77 6.38 1.10
C SER A 101 22.35 7.34 0.07
N ASP A 102 23.10 8.32 0.54
CA ASP A 102 23.99 9.16 -0.26
C ASP A 102 25.28 9.46 0.51
N THR A 103 25.99 10.50 0.07
CA THR A 103 27.25 10.95 0.70
C THR A 103 27.03 11.54 2.09
N ASN A 104 25.83 12.01 2.40
CA ASN A 104 25.51 12.77 3.60
C ASN A 104 24.78 11.91 4.63
N PHE A 105 23.84 11.07 4.18
CA PHE A 105 22.95 10.30 5.02
C PHE A 105 22.79 8.88 4.51
N GLY A 106 22.82 7.91 5.40
CA GLY A 106 22.15 6.61 5.25
C GLY A 106 20.86 6.60 6.08
N TYR A 107 19.84 5.92 5.62
CA TYR A 107 18.57 5.80 6.35
C TYR A 107 17.85 4.51 6.00
N PHE A 108 17.23 3.89 7.00
CA PHE A 108 16.16 2.94 6.77
C PHE A 108 15.07 3.06 7.83
N SER A 109 13.83 2.93 7.39
CA SER A 109 12.68 2.81 8.28
C SER A 109 12.57 1.39 8.80
N SER A 110 12.27 1.22 10.08
CA SER A 110 11.85 -0.08 10.63
C SER A 110 10.69 -0.72 9.85
N LYS A 111 9.83 0.09 9.20
CA LYS A 111 8.75 -0.42 8.34
C LYS A 111 9.24 -1.28 7.19
N VAL A 112 10.42 -1.00 6.63
CA VAL A 112 10.95 -1.81 5.52
C VAL A 112 11.40 -3.19 5.98
N LEU A 113 11.68 -3.36 7.27
CA LEU A 113 12.18 -4.62 7.82
C LEU A 113 11.11 -5.70 7.92
N PHE A 114 9.82 -5.34 7.89
CA PHE A 114 8.74 -6.27 8.18
C PHE A 114 7.73 -6.39 7.03
N ASN A 115 7.44 -7.62 6.62
CA ASN A 115 6.29 -7.94 5.80
C ASN A 115 5.21 -8.64 6.63
N VAL A 116 4.00 -8.07 6.71
CA VAL A 116 2.87 -8.60 7.51
C VAL A 116 3.30 -9.02 8.93
N ASN A 117 4.16 -8.22 9.56
CA ASN A 117 4.74 -8.42 10.92
C ASN A 117 5.83 -9.50 11.05
N SER A 118 6.22 -10.17 9.97
CA SER A 118 7.39 -11.04 9.94
C SER A 118 8.60 -10.28 9.38
N LEU A 119 9.78 -10.48 9.95
CA LEU A 119 11.02 -9.92 9.41
C LEU A 119 11.24 -10.39 7.96
N ILE A 120 11.66 -9.50 7.08
CA ILE A 120 12.08 -9.86 5.72
C ILE A 120 13.36 -10.71 5.77
N ASP A 121 13.55 -11.58 4.78
CA ASP A 121 14.82 -12.27 4.58
C ASP A 121 15.88 -11.27 4.07
N LEU A 122 16.80 -10.88 4.95
CA LEU A 122 17.88 -9.93 4.65
C LEU A 122 18.96 -10.55 3.76
N SER A 123 19.01 -11.88 3.63
CA SER A 123 19.95 -12.58 2.76
C SER A 123 19.50 -12.61 1.30
N SER A 124 18.22 -12.33 1.02
CA SER A 124 17.71 -12.28 -0.35
C SER A 124 18.31 -11.12 -1.16
N LEU A 125 18.54 -11.33 -2.46
CA LEU A 125 19.12 -10.31 -3.35
C LEU A 125 18.25 -9.04 -3.42
N GLU A 126 16.93 -9.19 -3.31
CA GLU A 126 15.96 -8.10 -3.33
C GLU A 126 16.14 -7.14 -2.14
N ASN A 127 16.59 -7.66 -0.99
CA ASN A 127 16.77 -6.92 0.25
C ASN A 127 18.23 -6.49 0.53
N SER A 128 19.16 -6.79 -0.38
CA SER A 128 20.59 -6.46 -0.24
C SER A 128 20.85 -4.98 0.06
N PHE A 129 20.07 -4.08 -0.54
CA PHE A 129 20.18 -2.65 -0.28
C PHE A 129 19.79 -2.27 1.16
N ILE A 130 18.77 -2.92 1.73
CA ILE A 130 18.34 -2.70 3.13
C ILE A 130 19.42 -3.20 4.06
N TRP A 131 19.91 -4.43 3.82
CA TRP A 131 21.03 -5.00 4.56
C TRP A 131 22.25 -4.06 4.56
N LYS A 132 22.59 -3.47 3.41
CA LYS A 132 23.70 -2.52 3.33
C LYS A 132 23.53 -1.30 4.26
N GLN A 133 22.31 -0.80 4.43
CA GLN A 133 22.07 0.31 5.36
C GLN A 133 22.18 -0.13 6.84
N ILE A 134 21.77 -1.36 7.15
CA ILE A 134 21.95 -1.97 8.47
C ILE A 134 23.45 -2.15 8.77
N GLU A 135 24.22 -2.66 7.81
CA GLU A 135 25.69 -2.77 7.94
C GLU A 135 26.31 -1.41 8.28
N GLU A 136 26.05 -0.39 7.47
CA GLU A 136 26.61 0.95 7.67
C GLU A 136 26.24 1.52 9.05
N PHE A 137 25.00 1.28 9.50
CA PHE A 137 24.54 1.70 10.82
C PHE A 137 25.31 1.00 11.94
N LEU A 138 25.40 -0.32 11.89
CA LEU A 138 26.04 -1.11 12.95
C LEU A 138 27.55 -0.84 13.00
N VAL A 139 28.20 -0.67 11.86
CA VAL A 139 29.64 -0.32 11.82
C VAL A 139 29.88 1.02 12.50
N ILE A 140 29.16 2.08 12.12
CA ILE A 140 29.33 3.41 12.73
C ILE A 140 28.98 3.35 14.23
N ASN A 141 27.91 2.64 14.60
CA ASN A 141 27.53 2.44 16.00
C ASN A 141 28.68 1.80 16.81
N TYR A 142 29.26 0.71 16.31
CA TYR A 142 30.32 -0.01 17.01
C TYR A 142 31.69 0.68 16.98
N ASP A 143 32.03 1.41 15.92
CA ASP A 143 33.28 2.18 15.87
C ASP A 143 33.24 3.37 16.83
N ASN A 144 32.06 3.96 17.05
CA ASN A 144 31.86 5.07 17.99
C ASN A 144 31.52 4.62 19.42
N ASN A 145 31.48 3.30 19.70
CA ASN A 145 31.04 2.72 20.98
C ASN A 145 29.67 3.22 21.45
N GLN A 146 28.74 3.38 20.51
CA GLN A 146 27.35 3.67 20.79
C GLN A 146 26.59 2.35 21.03
N ASN A 147 25.54 2.38 21.86
CA ASN A 147 24.74 1.19 22.24
C ASN A 147 23.39 1.15 21.50
N ASN A 148 23.34 1.65 20.26
CA ASN A 148 22.09 1.74 19.49
C ASN A 148 21.75 0.43 18.75
N ASP A 149 22.66 -0.56 18.74
CA ASP A 149 22.41 -1.93 18.29
C ASP A 149 21.32 -2.63 19.11
N LEU A 150 21.29 -2.41 20.43
CA LEU A 150 20.24 -2.93 21.30
C LEU A 150 18.85 -2.42 20.88
N LEU A 151 18.75 -1.16 20.44
CA LEU A 151 17.48 -0.63 19.95
C LEU A 151 17.05 -1.29 18.63
N LEU A 152 17.99 -1.63 17.75
CA LEU A 152 17.68 -2.41 16.55
C LEU A 152 17.13 -3.79 16.93
N PHE A 153 17.73 -4.46 17.92
CA PHE A 153 17.26 -5.75 18.41
C PHE A 153 15.87 -5.64 19.05
N ASP A 154 15.63 -4.62 19.87
CA ASP A 154 14.29 -4.33 20.42
C ASP A 154 13.28 -4.07 19.31
N THR A 155 13.69 -3.37 18.25
CA THR A 155 12.85 -3.12 17.07
C THR A 155 12.46 -4.42 16.36
N ILE A 156 13.42 -5.33 16.16
CA ILE A 156 13.19 -6.66 15.56
C ILE A 156 12.28 -7.51 16.45
N LYS A 157 12.57 -7.55 17.76
CA LYS A 157 11.81 -8.33 18.74
C LYS A 157 10.36 -7.89 18.84
N ALA A 158 10.14 -6.58 18.97
CA ALA A 158 8.81 -6.00 19.15
C ALA A 158 8.06 -5.75 17.84
N THR A 159 8.69 -6.00 16.69
CA THR A 159 8.15 -5.61 15.37
C THR A 159 7.82 -4.10 15.34
N ASP A 160 8.67 -3.28 15.96
CA ASP A 160 8.39 -1.86 16.17
C ASP A 160 8.56 -1.06 14.87
N LYS A 161 7.44 -0.73 14.23
CA LYS A 161 7.38 0.07 13.00
C LYS A 161 7.49 1.58 13.22
N THR A 162 7.83 2.02 14.43
CA THR A 162 7.90 3.45 14.81
C THR A 162 9.32 4.02 14.81
N LYS A 163 10.33 3.23 14.45
CA LYS A 163 11.73 3.69 14.42
C LYS A 163 12.24 3.98 13.02
N GLY A 164 13.10 4.98 12.90
CA GLY A 164 13.93 5.23 11.72
C GLY A 164 15.38 5.29 12.14
N LEU A 165 16.26 4.57 11.45
CA LEU A 165 17.68 4.51 11.78
C LEU A 165 18.45 5.32 10.74
N VAL A 166 19.32 6.21 11.21
CA VAL A 166 20.02 7.19 10.38
C VAL A 166 21.52 7.08 10.58
N ASN A 167 22.24 7.03 9.48
CA ASN A 167 23.69 7.16 9.42
C ASN A 167 24.00 8.60 9.02
N ASN A 168 24.40 9.44 9.96
CA ASN A 168 24.77 10.82 9.71
C ASN A 168 26.25 10.91 9.35
N LYS A 169 26.54 10.81 8.05
CA LYS A 169 27.91 10.75 7.50
C LYS A 169 28.63 12.10 7.56
N ASN A 170 27.87 13.18 7.70
CA ASN A 170 28.39 14.55 7.69
C ASN A 170 28.73 15.12 9.08
N MET A 171 28.46 14.40 10.17
CA MET A 171 28.71 14.83 11.56
C MET A 171 28.11 16.21 11.91
N VAL A 172 27.01 16.60 11.24
CA VAL A 172 26.25 17.80 11.58
C VAL A 172 25.27 17.46 12.71
N ASP A 173 24.95 18.40 13.60
CA ASP A 173 23.94 18.21 14.63
C ASP A 173 22.61 17.72 14.04
N PHE A 174 22.17 16.53 14.47
CA PHE A 174 21.02 15.85 13.89
C PHE A 174 19.71 16.33 14.53
N GLN A 175 18.82 16.83 13.68
CA GLN A 175 17.49 17.31 14.06
C GLN A 175 16.43 16.53 13.26
N GLU A 176 15.71 15.63 13.92
CA GLU A 176 14.74 14.72 13.29
C GLU A 176 13.74 15.47 12.40
N GLU A 177 13.17 16.58 12.89
CA GLU A 177 12.16 17.37 12.19
C GLU A 177 12.63 18.01 10.87
N LYS A 178 13.95 18.21 10.71
CA LYS A 178 14.54 18.83 9.51
C LYS A 178 15.18 17.79 8.60
N HIS A 179 15.94 16.88 9.20
CA HIS A 179 16.74 15.93 8.44
C HIS A 179 15.89 14.80 7.88
N TYR A 180 14.88 14.30 8.61
CA TYR A 180 14.02 13.27 8.07
C TYR A 180 13.27 13.72 6.80
N PRO A 181 12.57 14.88 6.78
CA PRO A 181 11.95 15.37 5.55
C PRO A 181 12.95 15.62 4.41
N TYR A 182 14.17 16.09 4.72
CA TYR A 182 15.24 16.27 3.74
C TYR A 182 15.68 14.92 3.13
N ILE A 183 15.98 13.92 3.97
CA ILE A 183 16.33 12.56 3.54
C ILE A 183 15.22 11.98 2.65
N TYR A 184 13.97 12.14 3.06
CA TYR A 184 12.82 11.67 2.28
C TYR A 184 12.69 12.41 0.95
N LEU A 185 12.91 13.73 0.92
CA LEU A 185 12.94 14.50 -0.32
C LEU A 185 14.06 14.02 -1.26
N CYS A 186 15.26 13.77 -0.74
CA CYS A 186 16.37 13.24 -1.54
C CYS A 186 16.04 11.87 -2.12
N TYR A 187 15.43 10.98 -1.34
CA TYR A 187 14.92 9.70 -1.82
C TYR A 187 13.94 9.88 -2.99
N LEU A 188 12.92 10.73 -2.84
CA LEU A 188 11.93 10.98 -3.90
C LEU A 188 12.54 11.68 -5.13
N ASN A 189 13.51 12.56 -4.94
CA ASN A 189 14.21 13.26 -6.02
C ASN A 189 15.00 12.31 -6.93
N SER A 190 15.34 11.11 -6.45
CA SER A 190 15.96 10.05 -7.24
C SER A 190 14.96 9.20 -8.06
N SER A 191 13.72 9.69 -8.23
CA SER A 191 12.62 8.99 -8.89
C SER A 191 12.28 7.62 -8.27
N LYS A 192 12.66 7.42 -7.01
CA LYS A 192 12.27 6.25 -6.23
C LYS A 192 10.90 6.46 -5.62
N SER A 193 10.14 5.38 -5.49
CA SER A 193 8.84 5.35 -4.82
C SER A 193 8.93 4.43 -3.61
N ILE A 194 8.22 4.80 -2.54
CA ILE A 194 8.10 3.96 -1.35
C ILE A 194 7.68 2.53 -1.72
N ILE A 195 8.12 1.56 -0.93
CA ILE A 195 7.73 0.16 -1.12
C ILE A 195 6.23 0.05 -0.82
N LEU A 196 5.47 -0.47 -1.79
CA LEU A 196 4.03 -0.67 -1.62
C LEU A 196 3.78 -1.76 -0.56
N PRO A 197 2.99 -1.46 0.48
CA PRO A 197 2.50 -2.47 1.41
C PRO A 197 1.76 -3.59 0.68
N GLN A 198 1.99 -4.85 1.10
CA GLN A 198 1.39 -6.02 0.45
C GLN A 198 -0.14 -6.00 0.50
N ASP A 199 -0.73 -5.44 1.55
CA ASP A 199 -2.17 -5.25 1.67
C ASP A 199 -2.74 -4.23 0.66
N LEU A 200 -1.92 -3.34 0.11
CA LEU A 200 -2.29 -2.46 -1.01
C LEU A 200 -2.07 -3.10 -2.38
N THR A 201 -1.31 -4.19 -2.47
CA THR A 201 -1.19 -4.93 -3.74
C THR A 201 -2.50 -5.64 -4.08
N TYR A 202 -2.81 -5.71 -5.37
CA TYR A 202 -4.00 -6.39 -5.87
C TYR A 202 -3.65 -7.26 -7.08
N THR A 203 -3.85 -8.56 -6.95
CA THR A 203 -3.70 -9.50 -8.06
C THR A 203 -5.09 -9.99 -8.47
N PRO A 204 -5.60 -9.64 -9.66
CA PRO A 204 -6.94 -10.04 -10.06
C PRO A 204 -6.98 -11.51 -10.48
N PRO A 205 -7.82 -12.36 -9.86
CA PRO A 205 -8.27 -13.59 -10.50
C PRO A 205 -9.42 -13.20 -11.44
N SER A 206 -9.19 -13.04 -12.75
CA SER A 206 -10.20 -12.80 -13.82
C SER A 206 -11.46 -11.98 -13.45
N LEU A 207 -11.68 -10.82 -14.06
CA LEU A 207 -12.79 -9.89 -13.71
C LEU A 207 -14.18 -10.52 -13.53
N SER A 208 -14.53 -11.55 -14.32
CA SER A 208 -15.73 -12.37 -14.07
C SER A 208 -15.43 -13.85 -14.32
N THR A 209 -16.05 -14.71 -13.52
CA THR A 209 -15.89 -16.17 -13.58
C THR A 209 -16.79 -16.84 -14.63
N PHE A 210 -17.82 -16.13 -15.12
CA PHE A 210 -18.77 -16.65 -16.09
C PHE A 210 -18.91 -15.67 -17.26
N PHE A 211 -18.26 -15.96 -18.38
CA PHE A 211 -18.29 -15.15 -19.58
C PHE A 211 -18.58 -16.02 -20.81
N ASN A 212 -19.80 -15.91 -21.35
CA ASN A 212 -20.21 -16.59 -22.58
C ASN A 212 -20.57 -15.56 -23.65
N TYR A 213 -20.19 -15.84 -24.90
CA TYR A 213 -20.58 -15.01 -26.03
C TYR A 213 -22.09 -15.10 -26.27
N VAL A 214 -22.75 -13.95 -26.36
CA VAL A 214 -24.17 -13.81 -26.69
C VAL A 214 -24.27 -13.04 -27.99
N ASN A 215 -24.66 -13.72 -29.06
CA ASN A 215 -24.65 -13.18 -30.43
C ASN A 215 -25.45 -11.88 -30.61
N ASN A 216 -26.49 -11.66 -29.81
CA ASN A 216 -27.40 -10.52 -29.98
C ASN A 216 -27.03 -9.30 -29.11
N ASN A 217 -25.87 -9.34 -28.43
CA ASN A 217 -25.40 -8.21 -27.65
C ASN A 217 -24.54 -7.27 -28.49
N ASN A 218 -24.72 -5.97 -28.24
CA ASN A 218 -23.97 -4.91 -28.91
C ASN A 218 -22.66 -4.61 -28.17
N TYR A 219 -21.72 -5.56 -28.17
CA TYR A 219 -20.42 -5.40 -27.49
C TYR A 219 -19.63 -4.17 -27.99
N GLU A 220 -19.75 -3.84 -29.27
CA GLU A 220 -19.11 -2.69 -29.90
C GLU A 220 -19.48 -1.34 -29.26
N GLN A 221 -20.60 -1.28 -28.56
CA GLN A 221 -21.03 -0.08 -27.86
C GLN A 221 -20.11 0.28 -26.68
N PHE A 222 -19.33 -0.66 -26.14
CA PHE A 222 -18.56 -0.49 -24.90
C PHE A 222 -17.04 -0.36 -25.10
N PHE A 223 -16.55 -0.10 -26.32
CA PHE A 223 -15.11 0.02 -26.59
C PHE A 223 -14.37 1.01 -25.67
N ASP A 224 -14.93 2.20 -25.43
CA ASP A 224 -14.32 3.17 -24.50
C ASP A 224 -14.17 2.60 -23.08
N ILE A 225 -15.11 1.74 -22.66
CA ILE A 225 -15.05 1.08 -21.35
C ILE A 225 -14.00 -0.04 -21.37
N TYR A 226 -13.83 -0.74 -22.48
CA TYR A 226 -12.81 -1.78 -22.63
C TYR A 226 -11.39 -1.21 -22.49
N ASP A 227 -11.15 -0.02 -23.01
CA ASP A 227 -9.86 0.66 -22.84
C ASP A 227 -9.56 0.98 -21.37
N VAL A 228 -10.57 1.44 -20.61
CA VAL A 228 -10.42 1.69 -19.17
C VAL A 228 -10.31 0.37 -18.38
N ILE A 229 -10.97 -0.70 -18.82
CA ILE A 229 -10.79 -2.05 -18.24
C ILE A 229 -9.36 -2.55 -18.46
N ASN A 230 -8.76 -2.26 -19.61
CA ASN A 230 -7.35 -2.55 -19.83
C ASN A 230 -6.46 -1.77 -18.85
N GLU A 231 -6.71 -0.48 -18.62
CA GLU A 231 -5.99 0.29 -17.59
C GLU A 231 -6.22 -0.26 -16.18
N LEU A 232 -7.44 -0.70 -15.86
CA LEU A 232 -7.79 -1.35 -14.59
C LEU A 232 -6.93 -2.60 -14.38
N ASN A 233 -6.80 -3.45 -15.40
CA ASN A 233 -5.98 -4.67 -15.35
C ASN A 233 -4.48 -4.38 -15.19
N GLN A 234 -4.01 -3.22 -15.63
CA GLN A 234 -2.61 -2.78 -15.49
C GLN A 234 -2.33 -2.06 -14.17
N ALA A 235 -3.36 -1.73 -13.37
CA ALA A 235 -3.19 -1.02 -12.11
C ALA A 235 -2.56 -1.93 -11.03
N PRO A 236 -1.40 -1.55 -10.46
CA PRO A 236 -0.64 -2.42 -9.55
C PRO A 236 -1.18 -2.45 -8.11
N ASP A 237 -1.84 -1.37 -7.68
CA ASP A 237 -2.33 -1.19 -6.31
C ASP A 237 -3.84 -0.94 -6.25
N ILE A 238 -4.43 -1.21 -5.09
CA ILE A 238 -5.89 -1.10 -4.87
C ILE A 238 -6.43 0.32 -5.07
N LEU A 239 -5.66 1.37 -4.85
CA LEU A 239 -6.16 2.75 -4.93
C LEU A 239 -6.28 3.17 -6.40
N ASN A 240 -5.21 2.98 -7.17
CA ASN A 240 -5.24 3.22 -8.61
C ASN A 240 -6.28 2.34 -9.29
N ARG A 241 -6.37 1.06 -8.89
CA ARG A 241 -7.38 0.15 -9.40
C ARG A 241 -8.80 0.63 -9.07
N PHE A 242 -9.03 1.10 -7.84
CA PHE A 242 -10.31 1.67 -7.44
C PHE A 242 -10.68 2.90 -8.27
N LEU A 243 -9.71 3.78 -8.59
CA LEU A 243 -9.97 4.93 -9.47
C LEU A 243 -10.34 4.51 -10.89
N ARG A 244 -9.66 3.51 -11.46
CA ARG A 244 -10.03 2.98 -12.79
C ARG A 244 -11.41 2.31 -12.78
N LEU A 245 -11.74 1.58 -11.71
CA LEU A 245 -13.09 1.04 -11.52
C LEU A 245 -14.12 2.17 -11.44
N TYR A 246 -13.85 3.22 -10.67
CA TYR A 246 -14.73 4.38 -10.56
C TYR A 246 -14.91 5.06 -11.92
N HIS A 247 -13.85 5.20 -12.74
CA HIS A 247 -13.99 5.72 -14.09
C HIS A 247 -14.95 4.88 -14.93
N ILE A 248 -14.86 3.55 -14.87
CA ILE A 248 -15.81 2.67 -15.56
C ILE A 248 -17.25 2.88 -15.07
N LEU A 249 -17.44 2.98 -13.75
CA LEU A 249 -18.75 3.28 -13.15
C LEU A 249 -19.28 4.65 -13.60
N GLU A 250 -18.42 5.66 -13.69
CA GLU A 250 -18.74 6.99 -14.18
C GLU A 250 -19.16 6.96 -15.66
N TYR A 251 -18.45 6.20 -16.50
CA TYR A 251 -18.86 5.96 -17.89
C TYR A 251 -20.26 5.34 -17.97
N LEU A 252 -20.54 4.30 -17.20
CA LEU A 252 -21.86 3.67 -17.17
C LEU A 252 -22.95 4.62 -16.68
N VAL A 253 -22.69 5.37 -15.61
CA VAL A 253 -23.58 6.40 -15.06
C VAL A 253 -23.88 7.49 -16.08
N TYR A 254 -22.87 7.95 -16.83
CA TYR A 254 -23.05 8.94 -17.89
C TYR A 254 -23.81 8.35 -19.08
N ARG A 255 -23.61 7.06 -19.36
CA ARG A 255 -24.31 6.33 -20.41
C ARG A 255 -25.81 6.23 -20.15
N VAL A 256 -26.24 6.01 -18.91
CA VAL A 256 -27.66 6.07 -18.53
C VAL A 256 -28.30 7.38 -18.95
N TYR A 257 -27.57 8.47 -18.77
CA TYR A 257 -28.06 9.79 -19.17
C TYR A 257 -28.19 9.90 -20.69
N LEU A 258 -27.19 9.46 -21.46
CA LEU A 258 -27.22 9.48 -22.92
C LEU A 258 -28.33 8.62 -23.49
N VAL A 259 -28.52 7.39 -22.98
CA VAL A 259 -29.59 6.48 -23.40
C VAL A 259 -30.96 7.14 -23.15
N ASN A 260 -31.17 7.70 -21.96
CA ASN A 260 -32.41 8.42 -21.63
C ASN A 260 -32.64 9.67 -22.48
N LEU A 261 -31.59 10.32 -22.96
CA LEU A 261 -31.69 11.48 -23.82
C LEU A 261 -32.09 11.07 -25.26
N VAL A 262 -31.44 10.02 -25.80
CA VAL A 262 -31.75 9.46 -27.12
C VAL A 262 -33.18 8.91 -27.16
N SER A 263 -33.63 8.20 -26.12
CA SER A 263 -34.98 7.61 -26.09
C SER A 263 -36.11 8.65 -26.04
N ARG A 264 -35.86 9.83 -25.45
CA ARG A 264 -36.83 10.94 -25.38
C ARG A 264 -36.95 11.72 -26.68
N LEU A 265 -35.89 11.73 -27.49
CA LEU A 265 -35.79 12.55 -28.69
C LEU A 265 -36.09 11.69 -29.92
N ASN A 266 -37.38 11.36 -30.09
CA ASN A 266 -37.85 10.67 -31.31
C ASN A 266 -37.87 11.59 -32.56
N ASP A 267 -37.61 12.90 -32.44
CA ASP A 267 -37.57 13.86 -33.55
C ASP A 267 -36.50 14.98 -33.37
N ASN A 268 -35.69 15.15 -34.41
CA ASN A 268 -34.29 15.65 -34.42
C ASN A 268 -34.02 17.14 -34.14
N LYS A 269 -34.99 17.97 -33.71
CA LYS A 269 -34.80 19.43 -33.75
C LYS A 269 -34.19 20.07 -32.50
N PHE A 270 -34.11 19.34 -31.38
CA PHE A 270 -33.63 19.91 -30.10
C PHE A 270 -32.53 19.11 -29.40
N PHE A 271 -32.00 18.05 -30.04
CA PHE A 271 -31.03 17.14 -29.42
C PHE A 271 -29.81 17.86 -28.83
N VAL A 272 -29.14 18.71 -29.62
CA VAL A 272 -27.93 19.42 -29.17
C VAL A 272 -28.23 20.34 -27.98
N ARG A 273 -29.39 21.00 -27.98
CA ARG A 273 -29.77 21.93 -26.92
C ARG A 273 -30.09 21.19 -25.62
N GLU A 274 -30.88 20.12 -25.69
CA GLU A 274 -31.21 19.28 -24.53
C GLU A 274 -29.96 18.59 -23.98
N PHE A 275 -29.05 18.17 -24.87
CA PHE A 275 -27.76 17.60 -24.47
C PHE A 275 -26.94 18.60 -23.64
N ILE A 276 -26.78 19.84 -24.13
CA ILE A 276 -26.05 20.90 -23.41
C ILE A 276 -26.70 21.17 -22.06
N ILE A 277 -28.02 21.37 -22.02
CA ILE A 277 -28.75 21.71 -20.79
C ILE A 277 -28.54 20.65 -19.73
N SER A 278 -28.72 19.37 -20.07
CA SER A 278 -28.57 18.34 -19.04
C SER A 278 -27.13 17.92 -18.78
N ALA A 279 -26.18 18.14 -19.69
CA ALA A 279 -24.75 18.05 -19.37
C ALA A 279 -24.34 19.11 -18.33
N GLU A 280 -24.83 20.35 -18.46
CA GLU A 280 -24.62 21.39 -17.45
C GLU A 280 -25.26 21.04 -16.10
N LYS A 281 -26.44 20.43 -16.12
CA LYS A 281 -27.10 19.96 -14.89
C LYS A 281 -26.26 18.88 -14.20
N MET A 282 -25.78 17.88 -14.94
CA MET A 282 -24.91 16.84 -14.38
C MET A 282 -23.64 17.42 -13.77
N LYS A 283 -23.05 18.45 -14.39
CA LYS A 283 -21.88 19.12 -13.82
C LYS A 283 -22.17 19.85 -12.50
N LYS A 284 -23.34 20.48 -12.37
CA LYS A 284 -23.75 21.19 -11.14
C LYS A 284 -24.17 20.24 -10.02
N GLU A 285 -24.75 19.10 -10.38
CA GLU A 285 -25.29 18.10 -9.46
C GLU A 285 -24.56 16.76 -9.61
N GLU A 286 -23.23 16.77 -9.78
CA GLU A 286 -22.41 15.58 -10.11
C GLU A 286 -22.72 14.42 -9.18
N LYS A 287 -22.60 14.65 -7.86
CA LYS A 287 -22.89 13.64 -6.84
C LYS A 287 -24.31 13.11 -6.96
N ILE A 288 -25.32 13.97 -7.03
CA ILE A 288 -26.73 13.54 -7.07
C ILE A 288 -26.99 12.74 -8.35
N SER A 289 -26.44 13.17 -9.47
CA SER A 289 -26.57 12.50 -10.77
C SER A 289 -25.90 11.13 -10.75
N PHE A 290 -24.69 11.04 -10.18
CA PHE A 290 -23.99 9.78 -9.97
C PHE A 290 -24.83 8.82 -9.14
N LEU A 291 -25.32 9.25 -7.97
CA LEU A 291 -26.12 8.41 -7.08
C LEU A 291 -27.38 7.86 -7.75
N ASN A 292 -28.13 8.71 -8.47
CA ASN A 292 -29.40 8.30 -9.09
C ASN A 292 -29.19 7.30 -10.22
N ASN A 293 -28.24 7.56 -11.12
CA ASN A 293 -27.97 6.69 -12.26
C ASN A 293 -27.26 5.39 -11.83
N PHE A 294 -26.46 5.44 -10.77
CA PHE A 294 -25.87 4.23 -10.20
C PHE A 294 -26.95 3.29 -9.66
N VAL A 295 -27.95 3.85 -8.96
CA VAL A 295 -29.09 3.07 -8.46
C VAL A 295 -29.88 2.44 -9.61
N SER A 296 -30.09 3.14 -10.73
CA SER A 296 -30.82 2.55 -11.87
C SER A 296 -30.09 1.34 -12.47
N ILE A 297 -28.75 1.36 -12.52
CA ILE A 297 -27.97 0.25 -13.10
C ILE A 297 -27.98 -0.99 -12.18
N PHE A 298 -27.78 -0.78 -10.88
CA PHE A 298 -27.44 -1.85 -9.93
C PHE A 298 -28.54 -2.21 -8.93
N SER A 299 -29.73 -1.58 -8.99
CA SER A 299 -30.81 -1.81 -8.02
C SER A 299 -31.18 -3.29 -7.81
N VAL A 300 -31.13 -4.11 -8.87
CA VAL A 300 -31.43 -5.55 -8.80
C VAL A 300 -30.35 -6.33 -8.01
N ASP A 301 -29.11 -5.85 -8.01
CA ASP A 301 -27.97 -6.51 -7.35
C ASP A 301 -27.81 -6.08 -5.88
N THR A 302 -28.72 -5.25 -5.37
CA THR A 302 -28.62 -4.66 -4.02
C THR A 302 -28.40 -5.70 -2.94
N THR A 303 -29.16 -6.80 -2.96
CA THR A 303 -29.06 -7.84 -1.92
C THR A 303 -27.71 -8.55 -1.95
N SER A 304 -27.21 -8.90 -3.14
CA SER A 304 -25.90 -9.57 -3.27
C SER A 304 -24.75 -8.65 -2.87
N ILE A 305 -24.76 -7.38 -3.32
CA ILE A 305 -23.72 -6.41 -2.95
C ILE A 305 -23.70 -6.19 -1.44
N ASN A 306 -24.87 -6.04 -0.82
CA ASN A 306 -24.95 -5.84 0.63
C ASN A 306 -24.46 -7.05 1.42
N SER A 307 -24.76 -8.26 0.97
CA SER A 307 -24.28 -9.47 1.64
C SER A 307 -22.75 -9.48 1.72
N GLU A 308 -22.09 -9.13 0.61
CA GLU A 308 -20.63 -9.10 0.52
C GLU A 308 -20.01 -7.96 1.33
N LEU A 309 -20.60 -6.76 1.28
CA LEU A 309 -20.11 -5.62 2.06
C LEU A 309 -20.33 -5.80 3.57
N ASN A 310 -21.49 -6.34 3.99
CA ASN A 310 -21.78 -6.58 5.41
C ASN A 310 -20.87 -7.65 6.03
N ALA A 311 -20.25 -8.52 5.21
CA ALA A 311 -19.28 -9.49 5.71
C ALA A 311 -17.97 -8.85 6.20
N VAL A 312 -17.64 -7.65 5.71
CA VAL A 312 -16.41 -6.93 6.09
C VAL A 312 -16.68 -5.69 6.96
N ILE A 313 -17.90 -5.15 6.92
CA ILE A 313 -18.26 -3.96 7.70
C ILE A 313 -18.53 -4.32 9.16
N ASN A 314 -17.84 -3.63 10.06
CA ASN A 314 -18.08 -3.68 11.50
C ASN A 314 -18.25 -2.26 12.08
N GLN A 315 -18.54 -2.16 13.37
CA GLN A 315 -18.81 -0.88 14.02
C GLN A 315 -17.61 0.09 13.95
N GLN A 316 -16.38 -0.40 14.09
CA GLN A 316 -15.17 0.44 14.01
C GLN A 316 -15.04 1.08 12.64
N ILE A 317 -15.34 0.33 11.57
CA ILE A 317 -15.32 0.85 10.21
C ILE A 317 -16.43 1.90 10.00
N ILE A 318 -17.64 1.64 10.51
CA ILE A 318 -18.75 2.60 10.42
C ILE A 318 -18.36 3.92 11.10
N ASP A 319 -17.76 3.83 12.29
CA ASP A 319 -17.32 5.01 13.04
C ASP A 319 -16.21 5.75 12.31
N PHE A 320 -15.22 5.04 11.76
CA PHE A 320 -14.16 5.62 10.95
C PHE A 320 -14.70 6.37 9.73
N LEU A 321 -15.59 5.74 8.95
CA LEU A 321 -16.15 6.31 7.72
C LEU A 321 -16.98 7.57 8.02
N LYS A 322 -17.66 7.60 9.18
CA LYS A 322 -18.38 8.76 9.68
C LYS A 322 -17.44 9.86 10.14
N GLU A 323 -16.43 9.53 10.95
CA GLU A 323 -15.44 10.47 11.48
C GLU A 323 -14.67 11.17 10.37
N LYS A 324 -14.24 10.42 9.34
CA LYS A 324 -13.51 10.95 8.18
C LYS A 324 -14.41 11.59 7.12
N ASN A 325 -15.71 11.77 7.40
CA ASN A 325 -16.70 12.32 6.46
C ASN A 325 -16.70 11.62 5.08
N ILE A 326 -16.37 10.34 5.02
CA ILE A 326 -16.38 9.57 3.77
C ILE A 326 -17.84 9.28 3.37
N VAL A 327 -18.64 8.82 4.33
CA VAL A 327 -20.07 8.56 4.13
C VAL A 327 -20.82 8.68 5.45
N LYS A 328 -21.98 9.34 5.42
CA LYS A 328 -22.81 9.54 6.61
C LYS A 328 -23.89 8.46 6.71
N GLY A 329 -24.01 7.85 7.88
CA GLY A 329 -25.10 6.91 8.20
C GLY A 329 -24.95 5.53 7.58
N LEU A 330 -23.72 4.99 7.53
CA LEU A 330 -23.44 3.68 6.93
C LEU A 330 -24.11 2.49 7.63
N ALA A 331 -24.50 2.65 8.90
CA ALA A 331 -25.35 1.70 9.62
C ALA A 331 -26.68 1.37 8.86
N LEU A 332 -26.99 2.13 7.80
CA LEU A 332 -28.15 1.97 6.92
C LEU A 332 -27.82 1.37 5.54
N ILE A 333 -26.67 0.69 5.34
CA ILE A 333 -26.41 -0.07 4.09
C ILE A 333 -27.50 -1.13 3.85
N ASN A 334 -28.21 -1.58 4.89
CA ASN A 334 -29.35 -2.51 4.81
C ASN A 334 -30.28 -2.23 3.60
N ASN A 335 -30.03 -2.91 2.49
CA ASN A 335 -30.77 -2.78 1.24
C ASN A 335 -30.84 -1.36 0.66
N ASN A 336 -29.80 -0.55 0.87
CA ASN A 336 -29.76 0.83 0.35
C ASN A 336 -28.62 1.04 -0.67
N MET A 337 -28.94 0.82 -1.94
CA MET A 337 -28.02 1.04 -3.07
C MET A 337 -27.48 2.48 -3.12
N LYS A 338 -28.29 3.47 -2.73
CA LYS A 338 -27.85 4.88 -2.69
C LYS A 338 -26.72 5.08 -1.68
N LYS A 339 -26.73 4.36 -0.56
CA LYS A 339 -25.66 4.41 0.44
C LYS A 339 -24.37 3.76 -0.05
N ILE A 340 -24.47 2.67 -0.81
CA ILE A 340 -23.31 2.06 -1.48
C ILE A 340 -22.69 3.04 -2.48
N ALA A 341 -23.53 3.70 -3.28
CA ALA A 341 -23.08 4.72 -4.23
C ALA A 341 -22.42 5.92 -3.53
N GLU A 342 -22.97 6.37 -2.38
CA GLU A 342 -22.36 7.41 -1.55
C GLU A 342 -20.99 7.00 -1.01
N LEU A 343 -20.84 5.75 -0.57
CA LEU A 343 -19.57 5.20 -0.10
C LEU A 343 -18.52 5.20 -1.23
N ILE A 344 -18.86 4.68 -2.41
CA ILE A 344 -17.95 4.63 -3.58
C ILE A 344 -17.53 6.04 -3.98
N TYR A 345 -18.48 6.97 -4.09
CA TYR A 345 -18.19 8.37 -4.42
C TYR A 345 -17.32 9.04 -3.36
N GLY A 346 -17.63 8.82 -2.06
CA GLY A 346 -16.84 9.36 -0.95
C GLY A 346 -15.40 8.86 -0.93
N LEU A 347 -15.19 7.56 -1.17
CA LEU A 347 -13.86 6.96 -1.30
C LEU A 347 -13.09 7.58 -2.48
N ARG A 348 -13.73 7.74 -3.65
CA ARG A 348 -13.10 8.43 -4.80
C ARG A 348 -12.66 9.84 -4.45
N CYS A 349 -13.51 10.60 -3.74
CA CYS A 349 -13.16 11.94 -3.31
C CYS A 349 -11.94 11.93 -2.38
N CYS A 350 -11.87 11.02 -1.41
CA CYS A 350 -10.71 10.93 -0.51
C CYS A 350 -9.41 10.55 -1.24
N ILE A 351 -9.47 9.75 -2.30
CA ILE A 351 -8.29 9.36 -3.08
C ILE A 351 -7.85 10.47 -4.04
N VAL A 352 -8.76 11.14 -4.77
CA VAL A 352 -8.38 12.15 -5.77
C VAL A 352 -8.18 13.52 -5.14
N HIS A 353 -9.21 14.08 -4.51
CA HIS A 353 -9.20 15.33 -3.76
C HIS A 353 -10.55 15.49 -3.09
N ASN A 354 -10.56 15.65 -1.76
CA ASN A 354 -11.80 15.97 -1.05
C ASN A 354 -11.69 17.35 -0.40
N LYS A 355 -12.28 18.37 -1.04
CA LYS A 355 -12.47 19.69 -0.41
C LYS A 355 -13.46 19.63 0.76
N GLU A 356 -14.30 18.60 0.84
CA GLU A 356 -15.36 18.48 1.84
C GLU A 356 -14.96 17.66 3.10
N SER A 357 -13.94 16.79 3.04
CA SER A 357 -13.55 15.96 4.19
C SER A 357 -12.17 16.24 4.78
N GLU A 358 -11.31 17.03 4.12
CA GLU A 358 -9.88 17.24 4.45
C GLU A 358 -9.02 15.95 4.55
N TYR A 359 -9.65 14.78 4.48
CA TYR A 359 -9.01 13.49 4.62
C TYR A 359 -8.60 12.93 3.26
N HIS A 360 -7.30 12.77 3.07
CA HIS A 360 -6.71 12.29 1.82
C HIS A 360 -6.09 10.91 1.99
N ILE A 361 -6.42 10.01 1.07
CA ILE A 361 -5.93 8.64 1.02
C ILE A 361 -4.85 8.57 -0.06
N THR A 362 -3.66 8.13 0.32
CA THR A 362 -2.51 7.95 -0.56
C THR A 362 -1.80 6.64 -0.23
N VAL A 363 -0.95 6.15 -1.12
CA VAL A 363 -0.09 5.00 -0.82
C VAL A 363 0.81 5.23 0.39
N SER A 364 1.16 6.50 0.66
CA SER A 364 2.10 6.90 1.72
C SER A 364 1.53 6.89 3.12
N ASN A 365 0.20 6.90 3.28
CA ASN A 365 -0.47 6.93 4.58
C ASN A 365 -1.41 5.73 4.78
N HIS A 366 -1.04 4.56 4.26
CA HIS A 366 -1.84 3.33 4.37
C HIS A 366 -2.29 3.00 5.80
N ASP A 367 -1.43 3.21 6.79
CA ASP A 367 -1.76 3.00 8.20
C ASP A 367 -2.99 3.83 8.66
N ASP A 368 -3.21 5.01 8.07
CA ASP A 368 -4.31 5.90 8.44
C ASP A 368 -5.68 5.37 7.97
N TYR A 369 -5.72 4.51 6.95
CA TYR A 369 -6.94 3.93 6.39
C TYR A 369 -6.93 2.39 6.31
N ALA A 370 -5.97 1.73 6.96
CA ALA A 370 -5.82 0.28 6.93
C ALA A 370 -7.14 -0.44 7.28
N LEU A 371 -7.90 0.14 8.22
CA LEU A 371 -9.20 -0.33 8.65
C LEU A 371 -10.24 -0.48 7.52
N ILE A 372 -10.16 0.33 6.45
CA ILE A 372 -11.11 0.31 5.34
C ILE A 372 -10.58 -0.37 4.07
N ILE A 373 -9.31 -0.84 4.06
CA ILE A 373 -8.75 -1.62 2.95
C ILE A 373 -9.63 -2.83 2.58
N PRO A 374 -10.17 -3.61 3.53
CA PRO A 374 -11.06 -4.73 3.21
C PRO A 374 -12.33 -4.31 2.45
N ILE A 375 -12.87 -3.12 2.75
CA ILE A 375 -14.03 -2.57 2.03
C ILE A 375 -13.64 -2.22 0.59
N ILE A 376 -12.51 -1.53 0.39
CA ILE A 376 -12.04 -1.15 -0.95
C ILE A 376 -11.85 -2.40 -1.80
N LYS A 377 -11.19 -3.45 -1.27
CA LYS A 377 -11.01 -4.74 -1.94
C LYS A 377 -12.33 -5.44 -2.25
N THR A 378 -13.31 -5.37 -1.34
CA THR A 378 -14.64 -5.96 -1.56
C THR A 378 -15.41 -5.22 -2.65
N ILE A 379 -15.37 -3.88 -2.66
CA ILE A 379 -15.96 -3.07 -3.74
C ILE A 379 -15.32 -3.43 -5.08
N LEU A 380 -13.98 -3.49 -5.14
CA LEU A 380 -13.24 -3.91 -6.34
C LEU A 380 -13.77 -5.24 -6.88
N ARG A 381 -13.71 -6.30 -6.07
CA ARG A 381 -14.15 -7.63 -6.46
C ARG A 381 -15.60 -7.66 -6.94
N VAL A 382 -16.52 -7.04 -6.18
CA VAL A 382 -17.96 -7.10 -6.46
C VAL A 382 -18.29 -6.35 -7.76
N PHE A 383 -17.76 -5.14 -7.92
CA PHE A 383 -18.12 -4.30 -9.07
C PHE A 383 -17.36 -4.67 -10.35
N GLU A 384 -16.15 -5.23 -10.25
CA GLU A 384 -15.45 -5.81 -11.41
C GLU A 384 -16.32 -6.89 -12.09
N ASP A 385 -16.88 -7.82 -11.31
CA ASP A 385 -17.75 -8.87 -11.85
C ASP A 385 -19.09 -8.31 -12.35
N LEU A 386 -19.72 -7.42 -11.58
CA LEU A 386 -21.01 -6.84 -11.98
C LEU A 386 -20.93 -6.01 -13.26
N ILE A 387 -19.87 -5.23 -13.46
CA ILE A 387 -19.67 -4.43 -14.68
C ILE A 387 -19.63 -5.34 -15.91
N ILE A 388 -18.87 -6.44 -15.85
CA ILE A 388 -18.82 -7.41 -16.94
C ILE A 388 -20.22 -8.00 -17.19
N LYS A 389 -20.92 -8.41 -16.13
CA LYS A 389 -22.30 -8.93 -16.23
C LYS A 389 -23.28 -7.93 -16.82
N LYS A 390 -23.15 -6.63 -16.53
CA LYS A 390 -24.04 -5.59 -17.08
C LYS A 390 -23.82 -5.38 -18.57
N MET A 391 -22.57 -5.41 -19.04
CA MET A 391 -22.27 -5.32 -20.46
C MET A 391 -22.69 -6.58 -21.24
N VAL A 392 -22.67 -7.76 -20.59
CA VAL A 392 -23.04 -9.05 -21.22
C VAL A 392 -24.55 -9.34 -21.16
N ASN A 393 -25.34 -8.72 -20.29
CA ASN A 393 -26.77 -9.06 -20.18
C ASN A 393 -27.72 -8.03 -20.80
N SER A 394 -27.22 -7.16 -21.70
CA SER A 394 -27.98 -6.13 -22.43
C SER A 394 -29.01 -5.41 -21.56
N GLN A 395 -28.54 -4.64 -20.57
CA GLN A 395 -29.41 -3.78 -19.77
C GLN A 395 -29.91 -2.58 -20.58
N THR A 396 -31.22 -2.33 -20.53
CA THR A 396 -31.88 -1.20 -21.20
C THR A 396 -31.38 0.15 -20.73
N GLU A 397 -30.90 0.25 -19.50
CA GLU A 397 -30.44 1.50 -18.90
C GLU A 397 -29.13 2.00 -19.51
N ILE A 398 -28.29 1.11 -20.06
CA ILE A 398 -26.93 1.44 -20.53
C ILE A 398 -26.68 1.07 -22.00
N THR A 399 -27.68 0.51 -22.68
CA THR A 399 -27.57 0.08 -24.08
C THR A 399 -28.37 1.04 -24.96
N TYR A 400 -27.77 1.49 -26.06
CA TYR A 400 -28.52 2.27 -27.05
C TYR A 400 -29.39 1.35 -27.90
N ASP A 401 -30.66 1.72 -28.06
CA ASP A 401 -31.63 1.00 -28.90
C ASP A 401 -31.35 1.13 -30.40
N ARG A 402 -30.50 2.09 -30.80
CA ARG A 402 -30.17 2.38 -32.21
C ARG A 402 -28.66 2.60 -32.35
N ALA A 403 -28.09 2.13 -33.46
CA ALA A 403 -26.68 2.31 -33.77
C ALA A 403 -26.33 3.76 -34.17
N ASN A 404 -27.29 4.48 -34.76
CA ASN A 404 -27.10 5.85 -35.25
C ASN A 404 -28.24 6.76 -34.78
N VAL A 405 -27.92 8.02 -34.51
CA VAL A 405 -28.88 9.10 -34.31
C VAL A 405 -28.77 10.02 -35.52
N ASP A 406 -29.83 10.10 -36.33
CA ASP A 406 -29.89 11.08 -37.40
C ASP A 406 -30.01 12.46 -36.79
N LEU A 407 -29.08 13.37 -37.08
CA LEU A 407 -29.10 14.74 -36.57
C LEU A 407 -29.75 15.73 -37.54
N PHE A 408 -30.30 15.24 -38.67
CA PHE A 408 -30.89 16.06 -39.74
C PHE A 408 -32.11 15.40 -40.36
#